data_AF-A0A7V9QZP5-F1
#
_entry.id   AF-A0A7V9QZP5-F1
#
_cell.length_a   1.000
_cell.length_b   1.000
_cell.length_c   1.000
_cell.angle_alpha   90.00
_cell.angle_beta   90.00
_cell.angle_gamma   90.00
#
_symmetry.space_group_name_H-M   'P 1'
#
loop_
_entity.id
_entity.type
_entity.pdbx_description
1 polymer ?
#
loop_
_entity_poly.entity_id
_entity_poly.type
_entity_poly.pdbx_seq_one_letter_code
_entity_poly.pdbx_strand_id
1 'polypeptide(L)' 'MFAAPKGGPLNEGNWKRTVRWSTATRSIGKPTLRVHDLRHTAASLWLGAGADPKVVQRILGHASAR' A
#
# COMPACT_ATOMS: atom_id res chain seq x y z
N MET A 1 5.80 1.68 15.12
CA MET A 1 6.52 0.77 14.19
C MET A 1 5.95 -0.63 14.37
N PHE A 2 5.69 -1.38 13.29
CA PHE A 2 5.19 -2.75 13.39
C PHE A 2 6.37 -3.74 13.46
N ALA A 3 6.39 -4.58 14.48
CA ALA A 3 7.40 -5.61 14.65
C ALA A 3 6.95 -6.94 14.04
N ALA A 4 7.90 -7.73 13.55
CA ALA A 4 7.66 -9.15 13.29
C ALA A 4 7.34 -9.87 14.62
N PRO A 5 6.70 -11.05 14.60
CA PRO A 5 6.34 -11.77 15.83
C PRO A 5 7.49 -12.05 16.81
N LYS A 6 8.73 -12.03 16.32
CA LYS A 6 9.96 -12.20 17.13
C LYS A 6 10.66 -10.87 17.47
N GLY A 7 9.98 -9.74 17.35
CA GLY A 7 10.51 -8.40 17.67
C GLY A 7 11.42 -7.77 16.59
N GLY A 8 11.85 -8.54 15.59
CA GLY A 8 12.67 -8.03 14.48
C GLY A 8 11.90 -7.18 13.45
N PRO A 9 12.60 -6.61 12.45
CA PRO A 9 11.98 -5.85 11.38
C PRO A 9 11.05 -6.73 10.54
N LEU A 10 9.95 -6.13 10.07
CA LEU A 10 9.00 -6.80 9.19
C LEU A 10 9.62 -6.97 7.80
N ASN A 11 9.70 -8.21 7.30
CA ASN A 11 10.06 -8.50 5.91
C ASN A 11 8.80 -8.61 5.05
N GLU A 12 8.79 -7.95 3.89
CA GLU A 12 7.63 -7.89 3.00
C GLU A 12 7.16 -9.27 2.50
N GLY A 13 8.10 -10.15 2.13
CA GLY A 13 7.78 -11.49 1.63
C GLY A 13 7.13 -12.36 2.71
N ASN A 14 7.71 -12.36 3.90
CA ASN A 14 7.16 -13.08 5.05
C ASN A 14 5.78 -12.54 5.44
N TRP A 15 5.63 -11.22 5.48
CA TRP A 15 4.34 -10.60 5.80
C TRP A 15 3.26 -10.95 4.77
N LYS A 16 3.55 -10.85 3.47
CA LYS A 16 2.59 -11.25 2.40
C LYS A 16 2.12 -12.69 2.56
N ARG A 17 3.01 -13.59 2.98
CA ARG A 17 2.66 -14.99 3.27
C ARG A 17 1.79 -15.12 4.52
N THR A 18 2.15 -14.43 5.61
CA THR A 18 1.40 -14.44 6.88
C THR A 18 -0.03 -13.95 6.71
N VAL A 19 -0.25 -12.85 5.97
CA VAL A 19 -1.60 -12.31 5.73
C VAL A 19 -2.34 -12.98 4.57
N ARG A 20 -1.74 -14.02 3.97
CA ARG A 20 -2.28 -14.74 2.80
C ARG A 20 -2.67 -13.81 1.65
N TRP A 21 -1.79 -12.86 1.33
CA TRP A 21 -2.03 -11.81 0.31
C TRP A 21 -2.57 -12.37 -1.01
N SER A 22 -1.93 -13.41 -1.58
CA SER A 22 -2.36 -14.03 -2.84
C SER A 22 -3.76 -14.63 -2.79
N THR A 23 -4.18 -15.12 -1.62
CA THR A 23 -5.55 -15.63 -1.43
C THR A 23 -6.54 -14.48 -1.42
N ALA A 24 -6.25 -13.41 -0.67
CA ALA A 24 -7.10 -12.24 -0.57
C ALA A 24 -7.25 -11.51 -1.92
N THR A 25 -6.18 -11.40 -2.70
CA THR A 25 -6.25 -10.76 -4.02
C THR A 25 -7.02 -11.62 -5.04
N ARG A 26 -6.88 -12.95 -4.96
CA ARG A 26 -7.67 -13.88 -5.78
C ARG A 26 -9.16 -13.86 -5.41
N SER A 27 -9.52 -13.74 -4.13
CA SER A 27 -10.93 -13.74 -3.70
C SER A 27 -11.70 -12.51 -4.18
N ILE A 28 -11.01 -11.40 -4.47
CA ILE A 28 -11.61 -10.19 -5.07
C ILE A 28 -11.43 -10.12 -6.61
N GLY A 29 -10.95 -11.20 -7.24
CA GLY A 29 -10.74 -11.25 -8.69
C GLY A 29 -9.58 -10.39 -9.20
N LYS A 30 -8.61 -10.03 -8.35
CA LYS A 30 -7.45 -9.19 -8.70
C LYS A 30 -6.12 -9.91 -8.43
N PRO A 31 -5.84 -11.07 -9.03
CA PRO A 31 -4.69 -11.92 -8.67
C PRO A 31 -3.32 -11.25 -8.84
N THR A 32 -3.23 -10.21 -9.67
CA THR A 32 -1.98 -9.46 -9.94
C THR A 32 -1.81 -8.22 -9.07
N LEU A 33 -2.74 -7.94 -8.14
CA LEU A 33 -2.69 -6.75 -7.29
C LEU A 33 -1.47 -6.80 -6.36
N ARG A 34 -0.64 -5.76 -6.43
CA ARG A 34 0.53 -5.57 -5.55
C ARG A 34 0.14 -4.68 -4.38
N VAL A 35 0.87 -4.84 -3.28
CA VAL A 35 0.67 -4.03 -2.06
C VAL A 35 0.88 -2.55 -2.35
N HIS A 36 1.85 -2.22 -3.22
CA HIS A 36 2.11 -0.84 -3.65
C HIS A 36 0.95 -0.23 -4.45
N ASP A 37 0.13 -1.04 -5.12
CA ASP A 37 -1.03 -0.54 -5.86
C ASP A 37 -2.12 0.00 -4.91
N LEU A 38 -2.14 -0.43 -3.64
CA LEU A 38 -2.98 0.17 -2.61
C LEU A 38 -2.59 1.63 -2.34
N ARG A 39 -1.29 1.95 -2.39
CA ARG A 39 -0.81 3.33 -2.25
C ARG A 39 -1.31 4.21 -3.39
N HIS A 40 -1.23 3.71 -4.61
CA HIS A 40 -1.78 4.41 -5.78
C HIS A 40 -3.30 4.57 -5.69
N THR A 41 -4.00 3.54 -5.21
CA THR A 41 -5.45 3.61 -4.99
C THR A 41 -5.81 4.69 -3.97
N ALA A 42 -5.09 4.78 -2.84
CA ALA A 42 -5.29 5.84 -1.85
C ALA A 42 -5.06 7.23 -2.45
N ALA A 43 -4.02 7.39 -3.28
CA ALA A 43 -3.76 8.65 -3.99
C ALA A 43 -4.95 9.04 -4.88
N SER A 44 -5.43 8.12 -5.72
CA SER A 44 -6.58 8.36 -6.61
C SER A 44 -7.85 8.68 -5.83
N LEU A 45 -8.11 7.99 -4.72
CA LEU A 45 -9.28 8.24 -3.86
C LEU A 45 -9.23 9.63 -3.22
N TRP A 46 -8.07 10.04 -2.70
CA TRP A 46 -7.94 11.38 -2.09
C TRP A 46 -8.08 12.50 -3.12
N LEU A 47 -7.45 12.35 -4.29
CA LEU A 47 -7.59 13.32 -5.37
C LEU A 47 -9.03 13.40 -5.88
N GLY A 48 -9.71 12.25 -6.04
CA GLY A 48 -11.12 12.20 -6.41
C GLY A 48 -12.05 12.80 -5.36
N ALA A 49 -11.65 12.79 -4.09
CA ALA A 49 -12.37 13.44 -2.99
C ALA A 49 -12.05 14.95 -2.85
N GLY A 50 -11.24 15.52 -3.77
CA GLY A 50 -10.90 16.95 -3.78
C GLY A 50 -9.75 17.34 -2.85
N ALA A 51 -8.95 16.38 -2.36
CA ALA A 51 -7.76 16.71 -1.59
C ALA A 51 -6.73 17.47 -2.44
N ASP A 52 -6.04 18.43 -1.84
CA ASP A 52 -4.98 19.20 -2.50
C ASP A 52 -3.87 18.26 -2.99
N PRO A 53 -3.51 18.27 -4.29
CA PRO A 53 -2.44 17.44 -4.84
C PRO A 53 -1.09 17.60 -4.12
N LYS A 54 -0.74 18.80 -3.65
CA LYS A 54 0.49 19.05 -2.89
C LYS A 54 0.46 18.37 -1.53
N VAL A 55 -0.70 18.30 -0.89
CA VAL A 55 -0.89 17.58 0.38
C VAL A 55 -0.76 16.09 0.15
N VAL A 56 -1.43 15.55 -0.88
CA VAL A 56 -1.34 14.13 -1.25
C VAL A 56 0.12 13.75 -1.56
N GLN A 57 0.86 14.56 -2.32
CA GLN A 57 2.27 14.31 -2.62
C GLN A 57 3.16 14.27 -1.38
N ARG A 58 2.93 15.18 -0.43
CA ARG A 58 3.66 15.21 0.84
C ARG A 58 3.38 13.96 1.68
N ILE A 59 2.11 13.55 1.79
CA ILE A 59 1.71 12.30 2.47
C ILE A 59 2.37 11.09 1.79
N LEU A 60 2.41 11.09 0.46
CA LEU A 60 3.03 10.04 -0.32
C LEU A 60 4.56 10.16 -0.38
N GLY A 61 5.19 11.12 0.28
CA GLY A 61 6.64 11.29 0.26
C GLY A 61 7.23 11.30 -1.16
N HIS A 62 6.46 11.75 -2.16
CA HIS A 62 6.97 11.87 -3.51
C HIS A 62 7.90 13.07 -3.53
N ALA A 63 9.19 12.83 -3.79
CA ALA A 63 10.19 13.90 -3.90
C ALA A 63 9.94 14.86 -5.07
N SER A 64 9.02 14.54 -5.99
CA SER A 64 8.60 15.43 -7.08
C SER A 64 7.19 15.08 -7.54
N ALA A 65 6.31 16.07 -7.59
CA ALA A 65 5.35 16.18 -8.68
C ALA A 65 6.15 16.44 -9.95
N ARG A 66 5.89 15.74 -11.05
CA ARG A 66 6.15 16.34 -12.36
C ARG A 66 4.80 16.65 -12.97
#